data_AF-Q8PB70-F1
#
_entry.id   AF-Q8PB70-F1
#
_cell.length_a   1.000
_cell.length_b   1.000
_cell.length_c   1.000
_cell.angle_alpha   90.00
_cell.angle_beta   90.00
_cell.angle_gamma   90.00
#
_symmetry.space_group_name_H-M   'P 1'
#
loop_
_entity.id
_entity.type
_entity.pdbx_description
1 polymer ?
#
loop_
_entity_poly.entity_id
_entity_poly.type
_entity_poly.pdbx_seq_one_letter_code
_entity_poly.pdbx_strand_id
1 'polypeptide(L)'
;MSTLNSHASDVPTSVAALNFIGTIEEDTSKDAMSLRSNALSQLNSVATGNGDDLVKALAAQKVYRLSAPDAAADAAVNYLRGGATEQLVRQTLNAIASGEVELTPPLRSTLLTAVARPSAAPQEREVLESLLQGHS
;
A
#
# COMPACT_ATOMS: atom_id res chain seq x y z
N MET A 1 8.29 24.17 -15.38
CA MET A 1 7.51 23.60 -14.26
C MET A 1 6.04 23.90 -14.52
N SER A 2 5.31 22.93 -15.05
CA SER A 2 3.87 23.05 -15.29
C SER A 2 3.15 22.06 -14.38
N THR A 3 2.20 22.62 -13.64
CA THR A 3 1.34 21.99 -12.65
C THR A 3 0.52 20.85 -13.23
N LEU A 4 0.67 19.64 -12.67
CA LEU A 4 -0.19 18.47 -12.95
C LEU A 4 -1.57 18.54 -12.26
N ASN A 5 -1.93 19.69 -11.70
CA ASN A 5 -3.11 19.86 -10.84
C ASN A 5 -4.42 20.09 -11.62
N SER A 6 -4.62 19.49 -12.81
CA SER A 6 -5.82 19.84 -13.58
C SER A 6 -6.50 18.75 -14.41
N HIS A 7 -5.96 17.55 -14.65
CA HIS A 7 -6.63 16.60 -15.58
C HIS A 7 -6.54 15.13 -15.11
N ALA A 8 -7.13 14.84 -13.95
CA ALA A 8 -7.48 13.47 -13.58
C ALA A 8 -8.72 13.03 -14.38
N SER A 9 -8.56 12.69 -15.67
CA SER A 9 -9.66 12.11 -16.48
C SER A 9 -9.23 11.20 -17.65
N ASP A 10 -7.94 10.98 -17.93
CA ASP A 10 -7.52 10.16 -19.07
C ASP A 10 -6.92 8.80 -18.63
N VAL A 11 -7.72 7.74 -18.79
CA VAL A 11 -7.32 6.33 -18.61
C VAL A 11 -6.01 5.98 -19.36
N PRO A 12 -5.73 6.47 -20.59
CA PRO A 12 -4.47 6.21 -21.28
C PRO A 12 -3.24 6.74 -20.52
N THR A 13 -3.37 7.89 -19.85
CA THR A 13 -2.29 8.53 -19.08
C THR A 13 -2.02 7.76 -17.78
N SER A 14 -3.06 7.25 -17.13
CA SER A 14 -2.92 6.34 -15.98
C SER A 14 -2.28 5.01 -16.38
N VAL A 15 -2.63 4.44 -17.53
CA VAL A 15 -2.02 3.19 -18.04
C VAL A 15 -0.55 3.41 -18.44
N ALA A 16 -0.21 4.55 -19.07
CA ALA A 16 1.17 4.89 -19.39
C ALA A 16 2.02 5.11 -18.13
N ALA A 17 1.47 5.77 -17.10
CA ALA A 17 2.13 5.91 -15.80
C ALA A 17 2.36 4.54 -15.13
N LEU A 18 1.43 3.60 -15.28
CA LEU A 18 1.55 2.24 -14.75
C LEU A 18 2.57 1.37 -15.51
N ASN A 19 2.61 1.45 -16.84
CA ASN A 19 3.62 0.77 -17.65
C ASN A 19 5.03 1.33 -17.40
N PHE A 20 5.15 2.63 -17.15
CA PHE A 20 6.44 3.26 -16.80
C PHE A 20 6.97 2.81 -15.43
N ILE A 21 6.07 2.51 -14.48
CA ILE A 21 6.44 1.94 -13.17
C ILE A 21 7.02 0.52 -13.34
N GLY A 22 6.54 -0.28 -14.29
CA GLY A 22 7.11 -1.60 -14.60
C GLY A 22 8.54 -1.54 -15.12
N THR A 23 8.93 -0.47 -15.83
CA THR A 23 10.30 -0.28 -16.32
C THR A 23 11.29 0.14 -15.22
N ILE A 24 10.81 0.67 -14.09
CA ILE A 24 11.64 1.11 -12.95
C ILE A 24 12.00 -0.07 -12.03
N GLU A 25 11.25 -1.18 -12.07
CA GLU A 25 11.57 -2.38 -11.28
C GLU A 25 12.93 -3.02 -11.69
N GLU A 26 13.46 -2.74 -12.89
CA GLU A 26 14.73 -3.32 -13.40
C GLU A 26 15.93 -2.34 -13.44
N ASP A 27 15.75 -1.03 -13.21
CA ASP A 27 16.81 -0.03 -13.40
C ASP A 27 17.32 0.57 -12.07
N THR A 28 18.58 0.27 -11.70
CA THR A 28 19.25 0.73 -10.47
C THR A 28 19.96 2.09 -10.61
N SER A 29 19.73 2.85 -11.68
CA SER A 29 20.34 4.16 -11.88
C SER A 29 19.90 5.21 -10.84
N LYS A 30 20.75 6.22 -10.61
CA LYS A 30 20.46 7.32 -9.65
C LYS A 30 19.18 8.11 -10.01
N ASP A 31 18.88 8.20 -11.29
CA ASP A 31 17.68 8.87 -11.79
C ASP A 31 16.43 8.02 -11.52
N ALA A 32 16.50 6.69 -11.70
CA ALA A 32 15.44 5.76 -11.33
C ALA A 32 15.14 5.75 -9.82
N MET A 33 16.18 5.83 -8.96
CA MET A 33 16.00 6.01 -7.51
C MET A 33 15.27 7.31 -7.16
N SER A 34 15.59 8.41 -7.85
CA SER A 34 14.94 9.71 -7.62
C SER A 34 13.48 9.70 -8.08
N LEU A 35 13.19 9.04 -9.21
CA LEU A 35 11.83 8.83 -9.71
C LEU A 35 11.01 7.94 -8.77
N ARG A 36 11.60 6.84 -8.28
CA ARG A 36 10.97 5.94 -7.30
C ARG A 36 10.65 6.68 -5.99
N SER A 37 11.58 7.49 -5.48
CA SER A 37 11.35 8.30 -4.27
C SER A 37 10.21 9.30 -4.47
N ASN A 38 10.13 9.96 -5.64
CA ASN A 38 9.05 10.88 -5.95
C ASN A 38 7.70 10.16 -6.08
N ALA A 39 7.66 9.00 -6.74
CA ALA A 39 6.46 8.18 -6.88
C ALA A 39 5.97 7.70 -5.51
N LEU A 40 6.86 7.22 -4.65
CA LEU A 40 6.51 6.81 -3.28
C LEU A 40 5.93 7.97 -2.47
N SER A 41 6.53 9.18 -2.55
CA SER A 41 6.02 10.36 -1.86
C SER A 41 4.60 10.74 -2.30
N GLN A 42 4.33 10.70 -3.60
CA GLN A 42 3.00 10.98 -4.15
C GLN A 42 1.99 9.91 -3.73
N LEU A 43 2.34 8.62 -3.84
CA LEU A 43 1.47 7.51 -3.45
C LEU A 43 1.16 7.55 -1.94
N ASN A 44 2.14 7.86 -1.11
CA ASN A 44 1.97 7.98 0.34
C ASN A 44 1.02 9.15 0.69
N SER A 45 1.11 10.26 -0.04
CA SER A 45 0.18 11.40 0.11
C SER A 45 -1.25 11.01 -0.28
N VAL A 46 -1.42 10.19 -1.31
CA VAL A 46 -2.75 9.69 -1.71
C VAL A 46 -3.29 8.69 -0.68
N ALA A 47 -2.46 7.74 -0.23
CA ALA A 47 -2.86 6.71 0.73
C ALA A 47 -3.27 7.26 2.10
N THR A 48 -2.67 8.37 2.53
CA THR A 48 -2.99 9.05 3.80
C THR A 48 -4.01 10.17 3.68
N GLY A 49 -4.37 10.57 2.46
CA GLY A 49 -5.29 11.68 2.22
C GLY A 49 -6.77 11.37 2.52
N ASN A 50 -7.61 12.38 2.30
CA ASN A 50 -9.07 12.33 2.48
C ASN A 50 -9.83 11.92 1.19
N GLY A 51 -9.19 11.11 0.34
CA GLY A 51 -9.75 10.63 -0.91
C GLY A 51 -10.59 9.37 -0.77
N ASP A 52 -11.03 8.82 -1.90
CA ASP A 52 -11.79 7.58 -2.00
C ASP A 52 -11.01 6.37 -1.44
N ASP A 53 -11.69 5.49 -0.70
CA ASP A 53 -11.07 4.37 0.00
C ASP A 53 -10.45 3.33 -0.95
N LEU A 54 -10.99 3.15 -2.16
CA LEU A 54 -10.40 2.29 -3.19
C LEU A 54 -9.11 2.91 -3.73
N VAL A 55 -9.12 4.22 -3.98
CA VAL A 55 -7.93 4.94 -4.46
C VAL A 55 -6.81 4.89 -3.42
N LYS A 56 -7.16 5.05 -2.14
CA LYS A 56 -6.22 4.93 -1.02
C LYS A 56 -5.65 3.51 -0.92
N ALA A 57 -6.50 2.49 -1.00
CA ALA A 57 -6.06 1.10 -0.95
C ALA A 57 -5.16 0.73 -2.15
N LEU A 58 -5.47 1.23 -3.35
CA LEU A 58 -4.64 1.03 -4.53
C LEU A 58 -3.28 1.75 -4.42
N ALA A 59 -3.27 2.95 -3.85
CA ALA A 59 -2.03 3.68 -3.58
C ALA A 59 -1.15 2.91 -2.57
N ALA A 60 -1.74 2.42 -1.49
CA ALA A 60 -1.05 1.59 -0.50
C ALA A 60 -0.45 0.31 -1.15
N GLN A 61 -1.21 -0.39 -1.97
CA GLN A 61 -0.72 -1.57 -2.71
C GLN A 61 0.53 -1.24 -3.55
N LYS A 62 0.54 -0.10 -4.23
CA LYS A 62 1.70 0.34 -5.02
C LYS A 62 2.89 0.71 -4.16
N VAL A 63 2.66 1.32 -3.00
CA VAL A 63 3.73 1.60 -2.03
C VAL A 63 4.36 0.31 -1.55
N TYR A 64 3.57 -0.73 -1.24
CA TYR A 64 4.09 -2.01 -0.80
C TYR A 64 4.99 -2.66 -1.86
N ARG A 65 4.54 -2.67 -3.12
CA ARG A 65 5.32 -3.18 -4.25
C ARG A 65 6.61 -2.44 -4.52
N LEU A 66 6.60 -1.12 -4.35
CA LEU A 66 7.73 -0.25 -4.65
C LEU A 66 8.64 -0.01 -3.46
N SER A 67 8.36 -0.59 -2.29
CA SER A 67 9.15 -0.44 -1.07
C SER A 67 9.85 -1.74 -0.72
N ALA A 68 10.89 -1.66 0.12
CA ALA A 68 11.41 -2.86 0.76
C ALA A 68 10.36 -3.39 1.77
N PRO A 69 10.32 -4.71 2.05
CA PRO A 69 9.27 -5.30 2.89
C PRO A 69 9.13 -4.68 4.29
N ASP A 70 10.24 -4.24 4.88
CA ASP A 70 10.32 -3.55 6.17
C ASP A 70 9.69 -2.14 6.08
N ALA A 71 10.10 -1.35 5.09
CA ALA A 71 9.55 -0.01 4.85
C ALA A 71 8.06 -0.06 4.47
N ALA A 72 7.64 -1.11 3.75
CA ALA A 72 6.25 -1.36 3.43
C ALA A 72 5.41 -1.66 4.68
N ALA A 73 5.98 -2.38 5.65
CA ALA A 73 5.33 -2.66 6.93
C ALA A 73 5.10 -1.39 7.76
N ASP A 74 6.09 -0.50 7.84
CA ASP A 74 5.95 0.80 8.50
C ASP A 74 4.89 1.68 7.84
N ALA A 75 4.87 1.70 6.49
CA ALA A 75 3.83 2.40 5.74
C ALA A 75 2.44 1.84 6.02
N ALA A 76 2.30 0.50 6.04
CA ALA A 76 1.04 -0.17 6.34
C ALA A 76 0.49 0.17 7.72
N VAL A 77 1.35 0.23 8.74
CA VAL A 77 0.98 0.67 10.09
C VAL A 77 0.40 2.09 10.06
N ASN A 78 1.07 3.00 9.37
CA ASN A 78 0.62 4.40 9.28
C ASN A 78 -0.74 4.51 8.57
N TYR A 79 -0.94 3.77 7.47
CA TYR A 79 -2.21 3.78 6.74
C TYR A 79 -3.37 3.24 7.58
N LEU A 80 -3.16 2.09 8.23
CA LEU A 80 -4.19 1.46 9.05
C LEU A 80 -4.56 2.32 10.28
N ARG A 81 -3.60 3.05 10.85
CA ARG A 81 -3.87 4.01 11.93
C ARG A 81 -4.64 5.24 11.46
N GLY A 82 -4.40 5.69 10.24
CA GLY A 82 -5.12 6.82 9.63
C GLY A 82 -6.56 6.50 9.23
N GLY A 83 -6.91 5.22 9.09
CA GLY A 83 -8.26 4.76 8.80
C GLY A 83 -8.27 3.37 8.18
N ALA A 84 -8.50 2.35 9.00
CA ALA A 84 -8.53 0.95 8.57
C ALA A 84 -9.85 0.60 7.85
N THR A 85 -9.86 0.81 6.54
CA THR A 85 -10.97 0.40 5.66
C THR A 85 -10.82 -1.06 5.26
N GLU A 86 -11.94 -1.70 4.90
CA GLU A 86 -11.95 -3.11 4.49
C GLU A 86 -10.99 -3.38 3.32
N GLN A 87 -10.98 -2.50 2.31
CA GLN A 87 -10.10 -2.70 1.15
C GLN A 87 -8.63 -2.58 1.54
N LEU A 88 -8.28 -1.64 2.43
CA LEU A 88 -6.90 -1.43 2.88
C LEU A 88 -6.38 -2.61 3.70
N VAL A 89 -7.20 -3.11 4.63
CA VAL A 89 -6.85 -4.26 5.48
C VAL A 89 -6.67 -5.50 4.62
N ARG A 90 -7.61 -5.80 3.72
CA ARG A 90 -7.50 -6.94 2.81
C ARG A 90 -6.26 -6.86 1.92
N GLN A 91 -5.96 -5.69 1.36
CA GLN A 91 -4.74 -5.47 0.57
C GLN A 91 -3.48 -5.72 1.40
N THR A 92 -3.45 -5.23 2.64
CA THR A 92 -2.29 -5.40 3.53
C THR A 92 -2.09 -6.88 3.90
N LEU A 93 -3.17 -7.61 4.20
CA LEU A 93 -3.11 -9.06 4.46
C LEU A 93 -2.60 -9.85 3.25
N ASN A 94 -3.08 -9.52 2.05
CA ASN A 94 -2.61 -10.15 0.81
C ASN A 94 -1.13 -9.85 0.54
N ALA A 95 -0.69 -8.60 0.78
CA ALA A 95 0.70 -8.19 0.60
C ALA A 95 1.66 -8.85 1.61
N ILE A 96 1.17 -9.17 2.82
CA ILE A 96 1.92 -10.00 3.77
C ILE A 96 2.02 -11.43 3.26
N ALA A 97 0.90 -12.00 2.78
CA ALA A 97 0.87 -13.37 2.26
C ALA A 97 1.77 -13.58 1.03
N SER A 98 1.94 -12.55 0.19
CA SER A 98 2.83 -12.56 -0.98
C SER A 98 4.30 -12.26 -0.66
N GLY A 99 4.60 -11.82 0.57
CA GLY A 99 5.94 -11.40 0.98
C GLY A 99 6.34 -9.99 0.55
N GLU A 100 5.41 -9.20 0.01
CA GLU A 100 5.62 -7.78 -0.34
C GLU A 100 5.70 -6.90 0.92
N VAL A 101 5.11 -7.34 2.03
CA VAL A 101 5.13 -6.67 3.34
C VAL A 101 5.61 -7.63 4.41
N GLU A 102 6.58 -7.20 5.21
CA GLU A 102 7.04 -8.00 6.35
C GLU A 102 6.04 -7.91 7.51
N LEU A 103 5.69 -9.07 8.10
CA LEU A 103 4.80 -9.11 9.26
C LEU A 103 5.54 -8.71 10.55
N THR A 104 5.75 -7.42 10.73
CA THR A 104 6.42 -6.89 11.92
C THR A 104 5.50 -6.88 13.15
N PRO A 105 6.03 -6.92 14.39
CA PRO A 105 5.21 -6.83 15.60
C PRO A 105 4.28 -5.61 15.67
N PRO A 106 4.71 -4.38 15.26
CA PRO A 106 3.82 -3.22 15.17
C PRO A 106 2.67 -3.41 14.18
N LEU A 107 2.95 -4.00 13.01
CA LEU A 107 1.95 -4.25 11.98
C LEU A 107 0.92 -5.28 12.45
N ARG A 108 1.38 -6.37 13.08
CA ARG A 108 0.51 -7.38 13.70
C ARG A 108 -0.47 -6.75 14.71
N SER A 109 0.04 -5.92 15.63
CA SER A 109 -0.81 -5.26 16.63
C SER A 109 -1.83 -4.31 16.00
N THR A 110 -1.40 -3.58 14.97
CA THR A 110 -2.26 -2.66 14.22
C THR A 110 -3.35 -3.41 13.45
N LEU A 111 -3.01 -4.53 12.81
CA LEU A 111 -3.98 -5.39 12.11
C LEU A 111 -4.98 -6.03 13.07
N LEU A 112 -4.54 -6.53 14.23
CA LEU A 112 -5.44 -7.06 15.26
C LEU A 112 -6.48 -6.01 15.69
N THR A 113 -6.04 -4.77 15.89
CA THR A 113 -6.93 -3.65 16.20
C THR A 113 -7.86 -3.33 15.03
N ALA A 114 -7.33 -3.34 13.81
CA ALA A 114 -8.09 -3.07 12.60
C ALA A 114 -9.19 -4.12 12.36
N VAL A 115 -8.93 -5.42 12.55
CA VAL A 115 -9.94 -6.49 12.38
C VAL A 115 -10.86 -6.64 13.60
N ALA A 116 -10.52 -6.04 14.74
CA ALA A 116 -11.39 -5.97 15.91
C ALA A 116 -12.55 -4.96 15.73
N ARG A 117 -12.50 -4.09 14.71
CA ARG A 117 -13.58 -3.12 14.43
C ARG A 117 -14.91 -3.84 14.15
N PRO A 118 -16.07 -3.25 14.55
CA PRO A 118 -17.38 -3.87 14.38
C PRO A 118 -17.78 -4.07 12.91
N SER A 119 -17.17 -3.30 12.00
CA SER A 119 -17.38 -3.37 10.55
C SER A 119 -16.40 -4.31 9.83
N ALA A 120 -15.54 -5.04 10.54
CA ALA A 120 -14.63 -6.00 9.91
C ALA A 120 -15.40 -7.24 9.42
N ALA A 121 -15.07 -7.68 8.22
CA ALA A 121 -15.57 -8.92 7.67
C ALA A 121 -14.95 -10.12 8.41
N PRO A 122 -15.70 -11.22 8.65
CA PRO A 122 -15.18 -12.44 9.26
C PRO A 122 -13.93 -12.97 8.54
N GLN A 123 -13.89 -12.85 7.22
CA GLN A 123 -12.78 -13.31 6.39
C GLN A 123 -11.47 -12.55 6.69
N GLU A 124 -11.52 -11.27 7.08
CA GLU A 124 -10.32 -10.53 7.45
C GLU A 124 -9.65 -11.12 8.70
N ARG A 125 -10.46 -11.65 9.63
CA ARG A 125 -9.97 -12.31 10.84
C ARG A 125 -9.37 -13.68 10.54
N GLU A 126 -10.06 -14.49 9.73
CA GLU A 126 -9.57 -15.83 9.35
C GLU A 126 -8.23 -15.75 8.60
N VAL A 127 -8.07 -14.79 7.69
CA VAL A 127 -6.81 -14.58 6.96
C VAL A 127 -5.70 -14.11 7.92
N LEU A 128 -6.00 -13.17 8.83
CA LEU A 128 -5.02 -12.73 9.82
C LEU A 128 -4.58 -13.88 10.73
N GLU A 129 -5.52 -14.68 11.24
CA GLU A 129 -5.20 -15.83 12.10
C GLU A 129 -4.34 -16.86 11.36
N SER A 130 -4.63 -17.13 10.09
CA SER A 130 -3.83 -18.03 9.24
C SER A 130 -2.39 -17.53 9.08
N LEU A 131 -2.21 -16.22 8.83
CA LEU A 131 -0.88 -15.60 8.73
C LEU A 131 -0.11 -15.67 10.05
N LEU A 132 -0.80 -15.53 11.18
CA LEU A 132 -0.18 -15.63 12.51
C LEU A 132 0.25 -17.05 12.87
N GLN A 133 -0.48 -18.07 12.42
CA GLN A 133 -0.15 -19.48 12.65
C GLN A 133 0.97 -19.97 11.73
N GLY A 134 1.05 -19.49 10.49
CA GLY A 134 2.10 -19.87 9.53
C GLY A 134 3.49 -19.28 9.81
N HIS A 135 3.59 -18.28 10.68
CA HIS A 135 4.84 -17.61 11.08
C HIS A 135 5.37 -18.08 12.46
N SER A 136 4.91 -19.22 12.97
CA SER A 136 5.36 -19.82 14.25
C SER A 136 6.54 -20.76 14.09
#